data_AF-A0A349VY70-F1
#
_entry.id   AF-A0A349VY70-F1
#
_cell.length_a   1.000
_cell.length_b   1.000
_cell.length_c   1.000
_cell.angle_alpha   90.00
_cell.angle_beta   90.00
_cell.angle_gamma   90.00
#
_symmetry.space_group_name_H-M   'P 1'
#
loop_
_entity.id
_entity.type
_entity.pdbx_description
1 polymer ?
#
loop_
_entity_poly.entity_id
_entity_poly.type
_entity_poly.pdbx_seq_one_letter_code
_entity_poly.pdbx_strand_id
1 'polypeptide(L)'
;ERIRLTTDLPISHFFQEESWTIISENKYLVLTYDAAFESAIAGTCEDFLHKTISYWQRWIKRCSIPNIYQTEVIRSALVLKLHQYEDTGAIIAASTTSLPEYPGSGRNWDYRYCWVRDSYYVLTALTHIGQFEEMESFANYIAGITHRNPGRLQPLYGILGNSELTEHILPYLKGYQESGPVRIGNQAFEHIQNDVYGQAMIALLPLFTDQRFKIHENKNVLGWVNFILEKIEATIEEKDAGIWEFRNFANHHCYSNLFQWVGCKAALLIARQNGYQDMEDRANVLLKKAEAYIEACYDEERKVYQNALDSRNLDASTLQLIVMDYLDPKSDRARHHLEMLEKELKGENGLFYRYKHQDDFGRPKSTFLVCAFWYVEALACVGRVEEAKEILERLLTYSNHLGLFSEDVTEDNGSQWGNFPQAYSHVGLMNAVYRLAIKLDKPIFH
;
A
#
# COMPACT_ATOMS: atom_id res chain seq x y z
N GLU A 1 29.20 -14.76 -4.90
CA GLU A 1 28.31 -15.93 -4.76
C GLU A 1 28.29 -16.69 -6.08
N ARG A 2 28.31 -18.02 -6.05
CA ARG A 2 28.16 -18.85 -7.25
C ARG A 2 26.72 -19.36 -7.33
N ILE A 3 26.04 -19.09 -8.43
CA ILE A 3 24.73 -19.68 -8.71
C ILE A 3 24.96 -21.08 -9.30
N ARG A 4 24.35 -22.10 -8.70
CA ARG A 4 24.42 -23.49 -9.18
C ARG A 4 23.06 -23.94 -9.68
N LEU A 5 23.03 -24.38 -10.93
CA LEU A 5 21.89 -25.07 -11.53
C LEU A 5 22.03 -26.58 -11.36
N THR A 6 21.04 -27.21 -10.76
CA THR A 6 20.89 -28.67 -10.71
C THR A 6 19.71 -29.06 -11.59
N THR A 7 19.89 -30.08 -12.44
CA THR A 7 18.87 -30.48 -13.42
C THR A 7 19.01 -31.96 -13.81
N ASP A 8 17.92 -32.56 -14.25
CA ASP A 8 17.87 -33.87 -14.90
C ASP A 8 18.01 -33.78 -16.44
N LEU A 9 18.21 -32.56 -16.97
CA LEU A 9 18.58 -32.34 -18.36
C LEU A 9 20.06 -32.70 -18.61
N PRO A 10 20.40 -33.30 -19.77
CA PRO A 10 21.79 -33.46 -20.16
C PRO A 10 22.50 -32.11 -20.23
N ILE A 11 23.63 -31.99 -19.53
CA ILE A 11 24.39 -30.74 -19.38
C ILE A 11 24.81 -30.14 -20.73
N SER A 12 25.02 -30.99 -21.74
CA SER A 12 25.36 -30.58 -23.11
C SER A 12 24.36 -29.58 -23.73
N HIS A 13 23.09 -29.60 -23.30
CA HIS A 13 22.05 -28.71 -23.83
C HIS A 13 22.17 -27.25 -23.35
N PHE A 14 22.94 -26.97 -22.30
CA PHE A 14 23.13 -25.60 -21.80
C PHE A 14 24.29 -24.86 -22.44
N PHE A 15 25.11 -25.55 -23.24
CA PHE A 15 26.35 -25.00 -23.83
C PHE A 15 26.33 -24.98 -25.36
N GLN A 16 25.16 -25.19 -25.98
CA GLN A 16 24.95 -25.04 -27.41
C GLN A 16 23.80 -24.07 -27.67
N GLU A 17 23.94 -23.18 -28.64
CA GLU A 17 22.92 -22.18 -28.99
C GLU A 17 21.65 -22.81 -29.60
N GLU A 18 21.78 -23.98 -30.24
CA GLU A 18 20.66 -24.71 -30.85
C GLU A 18 20.52 -26.10 -30.20
N SER A 19 19.52 -26.25 -29.33
CA SER A 19 19.15 -27.54 -28.74
C SER A 19 17.93 -28.12 -29.47
N TRP A 20 18.11 -29.26 -30.13
CA TRP A 20 17.05 -30.00 -30.85
C TRP A 20 16.19 -30.89 -29.93
N THR A 21 16.16 -30.59 -28.63
CA THR A 21 15.51 -31.46 -27.63
C THR A 21 14.00 -31.31 -27.68
N ILE A 22 13.32 -32.39 -28.01
CA ILE A 22 11.86 -32.49 -27.82
C ILE A 22 11.62 -32.79 -26.34
N ILE A 23 11.01 -31.84 -25.63
CA ILE A 23 10.58 -32.03 -24.24
C ILE A 23 9.29 -32.86 -24.25
N SER A 24 9.40 -34.16 -24.07
CA SER A 24 8.27 -35.10 -24.02
C SER A 24 7.80 -35.46 -22.60
N GLU A 25 8.55 -35.03 -21.58
CA GLU A 25 8.31 -35.31 -20.17
C GLU A 25 8.72 -34.09 -19.32
N ASN A 26 8.30 -34.08 -18.05
CA ASN A 26 8.69 -33.03 -17.12
C ASN A 26 10.21 -32.99 -16.95
N LYS A 27 10.77 -31.78 -16.94
CA LYS A 27 12.19 -31.52 -16.69
C LYS A 27 12.31 -30.52 -15.55
N TYR A 28 13.27 -30.78 -14.68
CA TYR A 28 13.38 -30.07 -13.41
C TYR A 28 14.67 -29.28 -13.37
N LEU A 29 14.57 -28.04 -12.92
CA LEU A 29 15.68 -27.10 -12.81
C LEU A 29 15.60 -26.46 -11.42
N VAL A 30 16.68 -26.57 -10.65
CA VAL A 30 16.80 -25.98 -9.31
C VAL A 30 18.01 -25.06 -9.28
N LEU A 31 17.78 -23.78 -9.01
CA LEU A 31 18.83 -22.79 -8.81
C LEU A 31 19.09 -22.61 -7.30
N THR A 32 20.36 -22.69 -6.92
CA THR A 32 20.83 -22.56 -5.53
C THR A 32 22.02 -21.63 -5.46
N TYR A 33 22.23 -20.98 -4.31
CA TYR A 33 23.44 -20.21 -4.01
C TYR A 33 24.42 -21.08 -3.25
N ASP A 34 25.63 -21.25 -3.81
CA ASP A 34 26.80 -21.97 -3.28
C ASP A 34 26.63 -23.48 -2.95
N ALA A 35 25.56 -23.88 -2.25
CA ALA A 35 25.30 -25.25 -1.83
C ALA A 35 24.90 -26.18 -2.99
N ALA A 36 25.34 -27.44 -2.93
CA ALA A 36 24.87 -28.48 -3.83
C ALA A 36 23.44 -28.89 -3.48
N PHE A 37 22.62 -29.16 -4.49
CA PHE A 37 21.33 -29.82 -4.29
C PHE A 37 21.54 -31.34 -4.28
N GLU A 38 21.49 -31.97 -3.11
CA GLU A 38 21.89 -33.37 -2.89
C GLU A 38 20.72 -34.38 -2.93
N SER A 39 19.49 -33.93 -3.10
CA SER A 39 18.31 -34.80 -3.14
C SER A 39 17.88 -35.17 -4.56
N ALA A 40 17.03 -36.20 -4.68
CA ALA A 40 16.45 -36.59 -5.96
C ALA A 40 15.59 -35.44 -6.51
N ILE A 41 16.03 -34.86 -7.63
CA ILE A 41 15.48 -33.61 -8.17
C ILE A 41 13.99 -33.67 -8.45
N ALA A 42 13.53 -34.64 -9.26
CA ALA A 42 12.12 -34.75 -9.64
C ALA A 42 11.22 -34.91 -8.41
N GLY A 43 11.55 -35.85 -7.52
CA GLY A 43 10.76 -36.11 -6.30
C GLY A 43 10.71 -34.90 -5.36
N THR A 44 11.81 -34.16 -5.23
CA THR A 44 11.86 -32.97 -4.36
C THR A 44 11.12 -31.78 -4.98
N CYS A 45 11.25 -31.56 -6.30
CA CYS A 45 10.51 -30.50 -6.99
C CYS A 45 8.99 -30.72 -6.93
N GLU A 46 8.52 -31.96 -7.14
CA GLU A 46 7.09 -32.30 -7.04
C GLU A 46 6.57 -32.14 -5.60
N ASP A 47 7.33 -32.57 -4.60
CA ASP A 47 6.99 -32.35 -3.19
C ASP A 47 6.90 -30.86 -2.84
N PHE A 48 7.86 -30.05 -3.29
CA PHE A 48 7.86 -28.60 -3.06
C PHE A 48 6.70 -27.91 -3.78
N LEU A 49 6.37 -28.31 -5.00
CA LEU A 49 5.20 -27.82 -5.72
C LEU A 49 3.91 -28.14 -4.97
N HIS A 50 3.72 -29.40 -4.55
CA HIS A 50 2.55 -29.82 -3.77
C HIS A 50 2.42 -29.07 -2.45
N LYS A 51 3.54 -28.89 -1.72
CA LYS A 51 3.56 -28.13 -0.46
C LYS A 51 3.20 -26.67 -0.69
N THR A 52 3.73 -26.05 -1.74
CA THR A 52 3.45 -24.65 -2.10
C THR A 52 1.97 -24.47 -2.45
N ILE A 53 1.41 -25.32 -3.32
CA ILE A 53 -0.01 -25.28 -3.67
C ILE A 53 -0.87 -25.48 -2.42
N SER A 54 -0.55 -26.48 -1.61
CA SER A 54 -1.31 -26.80 -0.39
C SER A 54 -1.25 -25.69 0.65
N TYR A 55 -0.13 -24.98 0.78
CA TYR A 55 -0.01 -23.82 1.66
C TYR A 55 -0.98 -22.72 1.22
N TRP A 56 -0.88 -22.27 -0.03
CA TRP A 56 -1.69 -21.16 -0.54
C TRP A 56 -3.18 -21.47 -0.57
N GLN A 57 -3.57 -22.68 -0.98
CA GLN A 57 -4.97 -23.12 -0.95
C GLN A 57 -5.54 -23.16 0.47
N ARG A 58 -4.74 -23.57 1.47
CA ARG A 58 -5.18 -23.58 2.87
C ARG A 58 -5.26 -22.18 3.45
N TRP A 59 -4.30 -21.32 3.11
CA TRP A 59 -4.30 -19.92 3.55
C TRP A 59 -5.57 -19.21 3.05
N ILE A 60 -5.83 -19.24 1.73
CA ILE A 60 -7.01 -18.55 1.17
C ILE A 60 -8.34 -19.14 1.66
N LYS A 61 -8.40 -20.45 1.92
CA LYS A 61 -9.59 -21.11 2.45
C LYS A 61 -10.00 -20.59 3.84
N ARG A 62 -9.07 -20.00 4.60
CA ARG A 62 -9.35 -19.39 5.91
C ARG A 62 -9.83 -17.94 5.80
N CYS A 63 -9.75 -17.33 4.62
CA CYS A 63 -10.18 -15.97 4.40
C CYS A 63 -11.71 -15.87 4.27
N SER A 64 -12.28 -14.77 4.78
CA SER A 64 -13.65 -14.37 4.51
C SER A 64 -13.68 -13.57 3.21
N ILE A 65 -14.02 -14.22 2.10
CA ILE A 65 -14.07 -13.59 0.77
C ILE A 65 -15.50 -13.09 0.49
N PRO A 66 -15.68 -11.83 0.05
CA PRO A 66 -16.98 -11.33 -0.40
C PRO A 66 -17.58 -12.21 -1.51
N ASN A 67 -18.91 -12.29 -1.60
CA ASN A 67 -19.58 -13.09 -2.64
C ASN A 67 -19.49 -12.47 -4.05
N ILE A 68 -18.98 -11.24 -4.17
CA ILE A 68 -18.74 -10.52 -5.42
C ILE A 68 -17.25 -10.45 -5.72
N TYR A 69 -16.86 -10.48 -7.01
CA TYR A 69 -15.47 -10.34 -7.47
C TYR A 69 -14.47 -11.27 -6.76
N GLN A 70 -14.89 -12.52 -6.47
CA GLN A 70 -14.09 -13.48 -5.70
C GLN A 70 -12.74 -13.75 -6.35
N THR A 71 -12.69 -13.91 -7.67
CA THR A 71 -11.45 -14.22 -8.40
C THR A 71 -10.41 -13.14 -8.19
N GLU A 72 -10.84 -11.88 -8.29
CA GLU A 72 -10.01 -10.69 -8.19
C GLU A 72 -9.55 -10.44 -6.75
N VAL A 73 -10.45 -10.60 -5.77
CA VAL A 73 -10.13 -10.49 -4.35
C VAL A 73 -9.17 -11.60 -3.93
N ILE A 74 -9.40 -12.85 -4.34
CA ILE A 74 -8.50 -13.97 -4.05
C ILE A 74 -7.12 -13.70 -4.64
N ARG A 75 -7.03 -13.30 -5.91
CA ARG A 75 -5.74 -12.99 -6.54
C ARG A 75 -5.01 -11.89 -5.79
N SER A 76 -5.71 -10.80 -5.46
CA SER A 76 -5.12 -9.67 -4.73
C SER A 76 -4.67 -10.07 -3.33
N ALA A 77 -5.46 -10.85 -2.59
CA ALA A 77 -5.10 -11.36 -1.27
C ALA A 77 -3.81 -12.18 -1.30
N LEU A 78 -3.65 -13.07 -2.28
CA LEU A 78 -2.42 -13.86 -2.47
C LEU A 78 -1.22 -12.95 -2.78
N VAL A 79 -1.41 -11.93 -3.60
CA VAL A 79 -0.36 -10.94 -3.91
C VAL A 79 0.05 -10.19 -2.65
N LEU A 80 -0.89 -9.67 -1.88
CA LEU A 80 -0.58 -8.94 -0.64
C LEU A 80 0.15 -9.81 0.37
N LYS A 81 -0.27 -11.08 0.53
CA LYS A 81 0.44 -12.03 1.39
C LYS A 81 1.86 -12.32 0.88
N LEU A 82 2.06 -12.41 -0.45
CA LEU A 82 3.38 -12.62 -1.05
C LEU A 82 4.35 -11.46 -0.78
N HIS A 83 3.84 -10.23 -0.57
CA HIS A 83 4.67 -9.06 -0.27
C HIS A 83 5.11 -9.00 1.20
N GLN A 84 4.58 -9.87 2.05
CA GLN A 84 5.01 -9.95 3.44
C GLN A 84 6.27 -10.83 3.56
N TYR A 85 7.30 -10.28 4.17
CA TYR A 85 8.49 -11.02 4.56
C TYR A 85 8.27 -11.72 5.90
N GLU A 86 8.10 -13.05 5.87
CA GLU A 86 7.65 -13.88 7.00
C GLU A 86 8.54 -13.76 8.25
N ASP A 87 9.86 -13.68 8.09
CA ASP A 87 10.80 -13.69 9.22
C ASP A 87 10.67 -12.47 10.13
N THR A 88 10.20 -11.34 9.59
CA THR A 88 10.13 -10.07 10.34
C THR A 88 8.73 -9.50 10.42
N GLY A 89 7.85 -9.80 9.45
CA GLY A 89 6.55 -9.16 9.29
C GLY A 89 6.57 -7.90 8.42
N ALA A 90 7.72 -7.47 7.88
CA ALA A 90 7.80 -6.35 6.95
C ALA A 90 6.99 -6.60 5.68
N ILE A 91 6.33 -5.58 5.13
CA ILE A 91 5.50 -5.68 3.93
C ILE A 91 6.07 -4.75 2.86
N ILE A 92 6.56 -5.30 1.75
CA ILE A 92 7.17 -4.49 0.68
C ILE A 92 6.11 -3.85 -0.24
N ALA A 93 6.38 -2.67 -0.77
CA ALA A 93 5.46 -1.96 -1.68
C ALA A 93 5.30 -2.67 -3.04
N ALA A 94 6.40 -3.26 -3.56
CA ALA A 94 6.38 -4.14 -4.73
C ALA A 94 7.60 -5.08 -4.73
N SER A 95 7.51 -6.16 -5.51
CA SER A 95 8.61 -7.13 -5.68
C SER A 95 9.65 -6.71 -6.75
N THR A 96 9.55 -5.49 -7.28
CA THR A 96 10.41 -4.97 -8.35
C THR A 96 11.10 -3.67 -7.96
N THR A 97 12.10 -3.30 -8.77
CA THR A 97 12.76 -2.00 -8.71
C THR A 97 12.87 -1.41 -10.11
N SER A 98 12.85 -0.08 -10.18
CA SER A 98 13.26 0.71 -11.34
C SER A 98 12.45 0.47 -12.62
N LEU A 99 11.21 0.03 -12.47
CA LEU A 99 10.25 0.06 -13.57
C LEU A 99 9.72 1.50 -13.70
N PRO A 100 9.72 2.07 -14.92
CA PRO A 100 9.37 3.48 -15.11
C PRO A 100 7.86 3.70 -15.01
N GLU A 101 7.41 4.80 -14.40
CA GLU A 101 5.98 5.22 -14.37
C GLU A 101 5.39 5.40 -15.80
N TYR A 102 6.22 5.75 -16.79
CA TYR A 102 5.92 5.78 -18.23
C TYR A 102 7.25 5.84 -19.02
N PRO A 103 7.25 5.55 -20.34
CA PRO A 103 8.48 5.54 -21.14
C PRO A 103 9.33 6.82 -20.99
N GLY A 104 10.59 6.65 -20.58
CA GLY A 104 11.55 7.76 -20.44
C GLY A 104 11.20 8.79 -19.35
N SER A 105 10.35 8.46 -18.37
CA SER A 105 9.99 9.37 -17.27
C SER A 105 11.17 9.75 -16.37
N GLY A 106 12.14 8.84 -16.22
CA GLY A 106 13.21 8.94 -15.21
C GLY A 106 12.74 8.65 -13.77
N ARG A 107 11.45 8.37 -13.58
CA ARG A 107 10.80 8.01 -12.31
C ARG A 107 10.81 6.49 -12.16
N ASN A 108 11.95 5.99 -11.73
CA ASN A 108 12.27 4.57 -11.71
C ASN A 108 12.73 4.20 -10.29
N TRP A 109 11.78 3.86 -9.41
CA TRP A 109 12.05 3.73 -7.98
C TRP A 109 12.21 2.28 -7.54
N ASP A 110 13.02 2.04 -6.51
CA ASP A 110 13.11 0.73 -5.84
C ASP A 110 12.01 0.61 -4.79
N TYR A 111 11.11 -0.36 -4.98
CA TYR A 111 9.90 -0.54 -4.16
C TYR A 111 9.98 -1.77 -3.26
N ARG A 112 11.15 -2.42 -3.19
CA ARG A 112 11.38 -3.63 -2.38
C ARG A 112 11.57 -3.33 -0.89
N TYR A 113 10.97 -2.24 -0.41
CA TYR A 113 11.08 -1.73 0.94
C TYR A 113 9.70 -1.62 1.60
N CYS A 114 9.71 -1.56 2.93
CA CYS A 114 8.52 -1.52 3.76
C CYS A 114 8.16 -0.08 4.10
N TRP A 115 7.20 0.49 3.38
CA TRP A 115 6.59 1.77 3.75
C TRP A 115 5.58 1.58 4.88
N VAL A 116 5.62 2.47 5.87
CA VAL A 116 4.65 2.45 6.99
C VAL A 116 3.24 2.69 6.47
N ARG A 117 3.09 3.63 5.53
CA ARG A 117 1.84 3.93 4.80
C ARG A 117 1.27 2.70 4.11
N ASP A 118 2.05 2.10 3.22
CA ASP A 118 1.59 0.97 2.41
C ASP A 118 1.21 -0.22 3.31
N SER A 119 1.99 -0.44 4.38
CA SER A 119 1.71 -1.48 5.37
C SER A 119 0.35 -1.29 6.05
N TYR A 120 -0.03 -0.06 6.43
CA TYR A 120 -1.36 0.24 6.97
C TYR A 120 -2.48 -0.23 6.03
N TYR A 121 -2.39 0.15 4.76
CA TYR A 121 -3.40 -0.17 3.76
C TYR A 121 -3.46 -1.69 3.50
N VAL A 122 -2.30 -2.36 3.39
CA VAL A 122 -2.23 -3.82 3.22
C VAL A 122 -2.86 -4.55 4.41
N LEU A 123 -2.51 -4.15 5.64
CA LEU A 123 -3.04 -4.78 6.85
C LEU A 123 -4.55 -4.57 6.99
N THR A 124 -5.06 -3.41 6.59
CA THR A 124 -6.50 -3.13 6.54
C THR A 124 -7.21 -4.08 5.57
N ALA A 125 -6.67 -4.25 4.35
CA ALA A 125 -7.23 -5.17 3.36
C ALA A 125 -7.19 -6.63 3.82
N LEU A 126 -6.10 -7.09 4.44
CA LEU A 126 -5.99 -8.43 5.00
C LEU A 126 -6.95 -8.66 6.18
N THR A 127 -7.14 -7.64 7.02
CA THR A 127 -8.09 -7.69 8.14
C THR A 127 -9.53 -7.84 7.64
N HIS A 128 -9.92 -7.16 6.56
CA HIS A 128 -11.25 -7.29 5.95
C HIS A 128 -11.59 -8.74 5.54
N ILE A 129 -10.58 -9.53 5.18
CA ILE A 129 -10.74 -10.95 4.84
C ILE A 129 -10.40 -11.89 5.99
N GLY A 130 -10.28 -11.37 7.22
CA GLY A 130 -10.11 -12.17 8.43
C GLY A 130 -8.68 -12.66 8.70
N GLN A 131 -7.67 -12.07 8.05
CA GLN A 131 -6.25 -12.40 8.26
C GLN A 131 -5.61 -11.41 9.22
N PHE A 132 -5.15 -11.91 10.38
CA PHE A 132 -4.65 -11.10 11.50
C PHE A 132 -3.21 -11.43 11.89
N GLU A 133 -2.70 -12.62 11.55
CA GLU A 133 -1.33 -13.05 11.86
C GLU A 133 -0.31 -12.08 11.24
N GLU A 134 -0.64 -11.52 10.07
CA GLU A 134 0.18 -10.54 9.37
C GLU A 134 0.31 -9.22 10.12
N MET A 135 -0.77 -8.80 10.81
CA MET A 135 -0.79 -7.61 11.64
C MET A 135 0.07 -7.79 12.90
N GLU A 136 -0.02 -8.94 13.57
CA GLU A 136 0.81 -9.26 14.73
C GLU A 136 2.30 -9.28 14.36
N SER A 137 2.62 -9.86 13.19
CA SER A 137 3.99 -9.89 12.68
C SER A 137 4.50 -8.48 12.37
N PHE A 138 3.71 -7.64 11.70
CA PHE A 138 4.08 -6.25 11.44
C PHE A 138 4.21 -5.42 12.73
N ALA A 139 3.38 -5.69 13.75
CA ALA A 139 3.50 -5.05 15.05
C ALA A 139 4.88 -5.31 15.69
N ASN A 140 5.37 -6.55 15.60
CA ASN A 140 6.72 -6.89 16.06
C ASN A 140 7.80 -6.16 15.27
N TYR A 141 7.64 -6.07 13.95
CA TYR A 141 8.54 -5.33 13.07
C TYR A 141 8.67 -3.85 13.46
N ILE A 142 7.54 -3.13 13.53
CA ILE A 142 7.53 -1.70 13.83
C ILE A 142 7.93 -1.41 15.28
N ALA A 143 7.56 -2.27 16.23
CA ALA A 143 8.03 -2.18 17.61
C ALA A 143 9.56 -2.30 17.68
N GLY A 144 10.14 -3.27 16.95
CA GLY A 144 11.58 -3.46 16.85
C GLY A 144 12.33 -2.28 16.23
N ILE A 145 11.70 -1.54 15.30
CA ILE A 145 12.22 -0.28 14.77
C ILE A 145 12.20 0.81 15.84
N THR A 146 11.02 1.06 16.45
CA THR A 146 10.86 2.13 17.44
C THR A 146 11.69 1.91 18.71
N HIS A 147 11.95 0.66 19.08
CA HIS A 147 12.80 0.33 20.22
C HIS A 147 14.28 0.60 19.94
N ARG A 148 14.76 0.30 18.72
CA ARG A 148 16.15 0.56 18.31
C ARG A 148 16.44 2.04 18.13
N ASN A 149 15.48 2.80 17.59
CA ASN A 149 15.60 4.23 17.40
C ASN A 149 14.28 4.93 17.78
N PRO A 150 14.16 5.46 19.02
CA PRO A 150 12.98 6.20 19.47
C PRO A 150 12.92 7.63 18.90
N GLY A 151 13.72 7.93 17.86
CA GLY A 151 13.72 9.17 17.13
C GLY A 151 12.47 9.35 16.26
N ARG A 152 12.67 9.90 15.07
CA ARG A 152 11.62 10.09 14.06
C ARG A 152 11.37 8.76 13.34
N LEU A 153 10.09 8.44 13.07
CA LEU A 153 9.76 7.38 12.12
C LEU A 153 10.04 7.89 10.69
N GLN A 154 10.73 7.06 9.91
CA GLN A 154 10.99 7.30 8.50
C GLN A 154 9.80 6.81 7.66
N PRO A 155 9.64 7.29 6.42
CA PRO A 155 8.62 6.79 5.50
C PRO A 155 8.70 5.28 5.27
N LEU A 156 9.93 4.78 5.11
CA LEU A 156 10.22 3.39 4.79
C LEU A 156 11.49 2.84 5.44
N TYR A 157 11.55 1.51 5.48
CA TYR A 157 12.64 0.73 6.04
C TYR A 157 12.93 -0.51 5.18
N GLY A 158 14.16 -1.02 5.25
CA GLY A 158 14.50 -2.32 4.66
C GLY A 158 13.80 -3.47 5.38
N ILE A 159 13.62 -4.63 4.72
CA ILE A 159 12.88 -5.78 5.31
C ILE A 159 13.41 -6.29 6.67
N LEU A 160 14.66 -5.95 7.05
CA LEU A 160 15.25 -6.26 8.36
C LEU A 160 15.22 -5.08 9.36
N GLY A 161 14.56 -3.99 8.99
CA GLY A 161 14.47 -2.74 9.75
C GLY A 161 15.63 -1.76 9.50
N ASN A 162 16.39 -1.91 8.42
CA ASN A 162 17.49 -1.00 8.08
C ASN A 162 16.93 0.39 7.76
N SER A 163 17.52 1.43 8.37
CA SER A 163 17.11 2.84 8.25
C SER A 163 17.86 3.63 7.18
N GLU A 164 18.96 3.09 6.65
CA GLU A 164 19.75 3.73 5.60
C GLU A 164 19.52 2.99 4.28
N LEU A 165 18.88 3.67 3.33
CA LEU A 165 18.48 3.11 2.03
C LEU A 165 19.02 3.97 0.89
N THR A 166 20.31 4.33 0.99
CA THR A 166 20.98 5.23 0.04
C THR A 166 20.76 4.80 -1.40
N GLU A 167 20.25 5.73 -2.21
CA GLU A 167 19.99 5.51 -3.62
C GLU A 167 21.31 5.41 -4.40
N HIS A 168 21.47 4.35 -5.19
CA HIS A 168 22.59 4.13 -6.08
C HIS A 168 22.11 3.87 -7.50
N ILE A 169 22.68 4.58 -8.47
CA ILE A 169 22.41 4.37 -9.90
C ILE A 169 23.33 3.26 -10.42
N LEU A 170 22.78 2.32 -11.19
CA LEU A 170 23.51 1.26 -11.87
C LEU A 170 23.69 1.63 -13.35
N PRO A 171 24.75 2.38 -13.74
CA PRO A 171 24.88 2.96 -15.08
C PRO A 171 25.09 1.92 -16.19
N TYR A 172 25.45 0.68 -15.83
CA TYR A 172 25.65 -0.42 -16.75
C TYR A 172 24.34 -1.14 -17.14
N LEU A 173 23.22 -0.82 -16.48
CA LEU A 173 21.89 -1.34 -16.83
C LEU A 173 21.10 -0.27 -17.58
N LYS A 174 20.63 -0.61 -18.78
CA LYS A 174 19.83 0.31 -19.62
C LYS A 174 18.43 0.59 -19.07
N GLY A 175 17.91 -0.27 -18.18
CA GLY A 175 16.51 -0.22 -17.73
C GLY A 175 15.54 -0.87 -18.71
N TYR A 176 14.29 -1.05 -18.26
CA TYR A 176 13.22 -1.61 -19.06
C TYR A 176 12.94 -0.73 -20.29
N GLN A 177 12.93 -1.32 -21.49
CA GLN A 177 12.81 -0.58 -22.76
C GLN A 177 13.76 0.63 -22.88
N GLU A 178 15.01 0.47 -22.41
CA GLU A 178 16.02 1.56 -22.38
C GLU A 178 15.59 2.80 -21.57
N SER A 179 14.54 2.69 -20.77
CA SER A 179 14.10 3.72 -19.83
C SER A 179 14.93 3.64 -18.55
N GLY A 180 16.16 4.13 -18.64
CA GLY A 180 16.99 4.41 -17.48
C GLY A 180 16.45 5.63 -16.71
N PRO A 181 16.98 5.87 -15.51
CA PRO A 181 18.06 5.12 -14.85
C PRO A 181 17.57 3.93 -14.01
N VAL A 182 18.43 2.91 -13.82
CA VAL A 182 18.19 1.83 -12.85
C VAL A 182 18.78 2.21 -11.49
N ARG A 183 17.98 2.10 -10.45
CA ARG A 183 18.29 2.47 -9.06
C ARG A 183 18.15 1.28 -8.13
N ILE A 184 18.96 1.27 -7.09
CA ILE A 184 18.74 0.47 -5.88
C ILE A 184 18.80 1.42 -4.69
N GLY A 185 18.06 1.14 -3.61
CA GLY A 185 17.83 2.15 -2.58
C GLY A 185 16.70 3.11 -3.00
N ASN A 186 16.27 3.93 -2.05
CA ASN A 186 15.17 4.85 -2.29
C ASN A 186 15.31 6.06 -1.35
N GLN A 187 15.53 7.24 -1.93
CA GLN A 187 15.79 8.49 -1.21
C GLN A 187 14.68 8.89 -0.23
N ALA A 188 13.46 8.37 -0.37
CA ALA A 188 12.36 8.69 0.54
C ALA A 188 12.67 8.39 2.03
N PHE A 189 13.69 7.56 2.35
CA PHE A 189 14.11 7.35 3.74
C PHE A 189 14.61 8.63 4.44
N GLU A 190 15.00 9.66 3.67
CA GLU A 190 15.45 10.97 4.15
C GLU A 190 14.29 11.96 4.31
N HIS A 191 13.13 11.67 3.71
CA HIS A 191 12.02 12.61 3.67
C HIS A 191 11.29 12.68 5.02
N ILE A 192 10.81 13.88 5.33
CA ILE A 192 9.92 14.10 6.47
C ILE A 192 8.50 13.79 6.00
N GLN A 193 7.87 12.77 6.59
CA GLN A 193 6.49 12.39 6.34
C GLN A 193 5.79 12.22 7.68
N ASN A 194 4.84 13.09 8.01
CA ASN A 194 4.26 13.15 9.35
C ASN A 194 3.01 12.26 9.48
N ASP A 195 2.39 11.83 8.37
CA ASP A 195 1.28 10.84 8.38
C ASP A 195 1.68 9.47 8.93
N VAL A 196 2.96 9.10 8.90
CA VAL A 196 3.45 7.77 9.32
C VAL A 196 3.06 7.41 10.75
N TYR A 197 2.97 8.39 11.64
CA TYR A 197 2.58 8.18 13.03
C TYR A 197 1.12 7.77 13.15
N GLY A 198 0.25 8.47 12.42
CA GLY A 198 -1.16 8.15 12.32
C GLY A 198 -1.39 6.78 11.69
N GLN A 199 -0.72 6.51 10.57
CA GLN A 199 -0.77 5.23 9.84
C GLN A 199 -0.34 4.06 10.71
N ALA A 200 0.77 4.19 11.44
CA ALA A 200 1.23 3.16 12.37
C ALA A 200 0.16 2.89 13.46
N MET A 201 -0.37 3.95 14.09
CA MET A 201 -1.38 3.81 15.15
C MET A 201 -2.62 3.06 14.65
N ILE A 202 -3.19 3.48 13.52
CA ILE A 202 -4.42 2.88 12.99
C ILE A 202 -4.21 1.47 12.46
N ALA A 203 -3.03 1.17 11.88
CA ALA A 203 -2.68 -0.18 11.42
C ALA A 203 -2.69 -1.22 12.56
N LEU A 204 -2.28 -0.79 13.76
CA LEU A 204 -2.21 -1.66 14.92
C LEU A 204 -3.42 -1.54 15.85
N LEU A 205 -4.37 -0.65 15.56
CA LEU A 205 -5.56 -0.42 16.38
C LEU A 205 -6.29 -1.72 16.76
N PRO A 206 -6.54 -2.67 15.83
CA PRO A 206 -7.27 -3.89 16.17
C PRO A 206 -6.59 -4.73 17.25
N LEU A 207 -5.25 -4.72 17.34
CA LEU A 207 -4.53 -5.41 18.41
C LEU A 207 -4.92 -4.88 19.79
N PHE A 208 -5.22 -3.58 19.89
CA PHE A 208 -5.56 -2.93 21.16
C PHE A 208 -7.06 -2.97 21.49
N THR A 209 -7.92 -3.09 20.48
CA THR A 209 -9.37 -2.91 20.66
C THR A 209 -10.20 -4.16 20.43
N ASP A 210 -9.67 -5.14 19.68
CA ASP A 210 -10.39 -6.38 19.39
C ASP A 210 -10.22 -7.40 20.52
N GLN A 211 -11.34 -7.89 21.04
CA GLN A 211 -11.40 -8.80 22.19
C GLN A 211 -10.71 -10.15 21.97
N ARG A 212 -10.43 -10.52 20.70
CA ARG A 212 -9.72 -11.75 20.36
C ARG A 212 -8.24 -11.65 20.74
N PHE A 213 -7.66 -10.45 20.70
CA PHE A 213 -6.28 -10.25 21.14
C PHE A 213 -6.28 -10.06 22.65
N LYS A 214 -5.80 -11.08 23.35
CA LYS A 214 -5.40 -10.94 24.74
C LYS A 214 -3.99 -10.35 24.74
N ILE A 215 -3.86 -9.05 24.42
CA ILE A 215 -2.62 -8.38 24.76
C ILE A 215 -2.53 -8.45 26.29
N HIS A 216 -1.74 -9.39 26.77
CA HIS A 216 -1.46 -9.57 28.18
C HIS A 216 -1.16 -8.21 28.79
N GLU A 217 -1.85 -7.86 29.89
CA GLU A 217 -1.66 -6.68 30.73
C GLU A 217 -0.25 -6.05 30.58
N ASN A 218 -0.05 -5.13 29.62
CA ASN A 218 1.31 -4.70 29.28
C ASN A 218 1.41 -3.18 29.13
N LYS A 219 2.20 -2.61 30.05
CA LYS A 219 2.74 -1.24 30.00
C LYS A 219 3.32 -0.86 28.63
N ASN A 220 3.69 -1.84 27.80
CA ASN A 220 4.21 -1.64 26.45
C ASN A 220 3.19 -1.05 25.47
N VAL A 221 1.89 -1.36 25.61
CA VAL A 221 0.82 -0.76 24.80
C VAL A 221 0.70 0.73 25.10
N LEU A 222 0.57 1.05 26.38
CA LEU A 222 0.48 2.43 26.85
C LEU A 222 1.73 3.23 26.42
N GLY A 223 2.91 2.63 26.57
CA GLY A 223 4.17 3.24 26.15
C GLY A 223 4.21 3.54 24.65
N TRP A 224 3.81 2.60 23.80
CA TRP A 224 3.85 2.79 22.35
C TRP A 224 2.79 3.80 21.87
N VAL A 225 1.56 3.74 22.40
CA VAL A 225 0.51 4.71 22.05
C VAL A 225 0.89 6.13 22.49
N ASN A 226 1.43 6.28 23.70
CA ASN A 226 1.95 7.57 24.18
C ASN A 226 3.13 8.05 23.35
N PHE A 227 4.06 7.16 22.98
CA PHE A 227 5.16 7.50 22.07
C PHE A 227 4.64 8.08 20.76
N ILE A 228 3.64 7.46 20.14
CA ILE A 228 3.06 7.99 18.91
C ILE A 228 2.42 9.35 19.16
N LEU A 229 1.58 9.52 20.21
CA LEU A 229 0.98 10.83 20.53
C LEU A 229 2.04 11.92 20.79
N GLU A 230 3.16 11.58 21.43
CA GLU A 230 4.31 12.49 21.60
C GLU A 230 4.89 12.94 20.26
N LYS A 231 5.01 12.02 19.30
CA LYS A 231 5.49 12.36 17.96
C LYS A 231 4.49 13.21 17.21
N ILE A 232 3.21 12.86 17.24
CA ILE A 232 2.13 13.68 16.65
C ILE A 232 2.19 15.10 17.20
N GLU A 233 2.25 15.26 18.52
CA GLU A 233 2.35 16.57 19.17
C GLU A 233 3.57 17.37 18.72
N ALA A 234 4.73 16.71 18.60
CA ALA A 234 5.98 17.32 18.19
C ALA A 234 6.00 17.72 16.69
N THR A 235 5.25 17.03 15.82
CA THR A 235 5.35 17.20 14.36
C THR A 235 4.11 17.81 13.70
N ILE A 236 2.99 17.99 14.39
CA ILE A 236 1.75 18.49 13.78
C ILE A 236 1.86 19.91 13.20
N GLU A 237 2.78 20.73 13.71
CA GLU A 237 3.09 22.07 13.15
C GLU A 237 4.27 22.05 12.16
N GLU A 238 4.81 20.88 11.85
CA GLU A 238 5.93 20.76 10.93
C GLU A 238 5.42 20.47 9.52
N LYS A 239 5.94 21.21 8.55
CA LYS A 239 5.72 20.95 7.13
C LYS A 239 6.41 19.64 6.73
N ASP A 240 5.73 18.84 5.92
CA ASP A 240 6.24 17.55 5.46
C ASP A 240 6.12 17.41 3.94
N ALA A 241 6.69 16.33 3.39
CA ALA A 241 6.69 16.05 1.95
C ALA A 241 5.36 15.48 1.42
N GLY A 242 4.35 15.34 2.29
CA GLY A 242 3.07 14.69 2.00
C GLY A 242 3.20 13.21 1.61
N ILE A 243 2.06 12.61 1.22
CA ILE A 243 1.95 11.19 0.86
C ILE A 243 2.81 10.79 -0.34
N TRP A 244 3.03 11.71 -1.28
CA TRP A 244 3.77 11.47 -2.52
C TRP A 244 5.27 11.77 -2.41
N GLU A 245 5.76 12.09 -1.21
CA GLU A 245 7.19 12.16 -0.92
C GLU A 245 7.94 13.14 -1.86
N PHE A 246 7.37 14.33 -2.06
CA PHE A 246 7.97 15.35 -2.91
C PHE A 246 9.38 15.72 -2.41
N ARG A 247 10.35 15.78 -3.33
CA ARG A 247 11.77 16.01 -2.99
C ARG A 247 12.05 17.47 -2.64
N ASN A 248 11.41 18.42 -3.32
CA ASN A 248 11.68 19.85 -3.15
C ASN A 248 10.48 20.66 -2.63
N PHE A 249 9.44 19.99 -2.15
CA PHE A 249 8.23 20.62 -1.65
C PHE A 249 7.88 20.09 -0.27
N ALA A 250 7.70 20.99 0.68
CA ALA A 250 7.20 20.66 2.01
C ALA A 250 6.08 21.63 2.40
N ASN A 251 4.98 21.09 2.92
CA ASN A 251 3.84 21.90 3.34
C ASN A 251 3.04 21.22 4.46
N HIS A 252 2.01 21.89 4.97
CA HIS A 252 1.01 21.28 5.83
C HIS A 252 -0.03 20.61 4.94
N HIS A 253 0.20 19.35 4.61
CA HIS A 253 -0.67 18.60 3.73
C HIS A 253 -1.99 18.22 4.41
N CYS A 254 -3.09 18.30 3.66
CA CYS A 254 -4.41 17.90 4.13
C CYS A 254 -4.44 16.42 4.51
N TYR A 255 -3.84 15.58 3.66
CA TYR A 255 -3.69 14.14 3.91
C TYR A 255 -2.85 13.85 5.16
N SER A 256 -1.73 14.54 5.36
CA SER A 256 -0.88 14.34 6.54
C SER A 256 -1.65 14.61 7.82
N ASN A 257 -2.39 15.72 7.87
CA ASN A 257 -3.22 16.08 9.02
C ASN A 257 -4.45 15.16 9.19
N LEU A 258 -5.01 14.62 8.11
CA LEU A 258 -6.03 13.56 8.20
C LEU A 258 -5.48 12.36 8.97
N PHE A 259 -4.26 11.90 8.67
CA PHE A 259 -3.69 10.76 9.42
C PHE A 259 -3.27 11.12 10.84
N GLN A 260 -2.85 12.37 11.12
CA GLN A 260 -2.72 12.83 12.52
C GLN A 260 -4.05 12.74 13.27
N TRP A 261 -5.15 13.16 12.64
CA TRP A 261 -6.50 13.07 13.18
C TRP A 261 -6.93 11.61 13.41
N VAL A 262 -6.72 10.73 12.42
CA VAL A 262 -7.02 9.29 12.52
C VAL A 262 -6.20 8.64 13.65
N GLY A 263 -4.92 8.98 13.78
CA GLY A 263 -4.08 8.50 14.88
C GLY A 263 -4.61 8.93 16.26
N CYS A 264 -5.04 10.18 16.38
CA CYS A 264 -5.67 10.67 17.61
C CYS A 264 -7.02 9.98 17.88
N LYS A 265 -7.84 9.73 16.86
CA LYS A 265 -9.09 8.96 16.98
C LYS A 265 -8.86 7.54 17.47
N ALA A 266 -7.85 6.87 16.92
CA ALA A 266 -7.44 5.53 17.35
C ALA A 266 -6.99 5.53 18.82
N ALA A 267 -6.16 6.50 19.22
CA ALA A 267 -5.74 6.65 20.61
C ALA A 267 -6.92 6.93 21.56
N LEU A 268 -7.90 7.75 21.16
CA LEU A 268 -9.12 7.97 21.95
C LEU A 268 -9.93 6.69 22.15
N LEU A 269 -10.04 5.84 21.13
CA LEU A 269 -10.75 4.56 21.26
C LEU A 269 -10.04 3.66 22.26
N ILE A 270 -8.71 3.56 22.17
CA ILE A 270 -7.88 2.78 23.10
C ILE A 270 -8.03 3.33 24.53
N ALA A 271 -7.92 4.65 24.70
CA ALA A 271 -8.02 5.31 26.00
C ALA A 271 -9.37 5.03 26.67
N ARG A 272 -10.48 5.18 25.95
CA ARG A 272 -11.83 4.97 26.49
C ARG A 272 -12.13 3.53 26.87
N GLN A 273 -11.68 2.58 26.06
CA GLN A 273 -11.86 1.15 26.37
C GLN A 273 -11.09 0.72 27.62
N ASN A 274 -9.98 1.40 27.93
CA ASN A 274 -9.09 1.03 29.04
C ASN A 274 -9.12 2.02 30.22
N GLY A 275 -9.89 3.11 30.15
CA GLY A 275 -9.99 4.13 31.20
C GLY A 275 -8.76 5.03 31.37
N TYR A 276 -7.99 5.28 30.31
CA TYR A 276 -6.78 6.13 30.35
C TYR A 276 -7.08 7.62 30.13
N GLN A 277 -7.52 8.32 31.17
CA GLN A 277 -7.96 9.72 31.07
C GLN A 277 -6.89 10.68 30.50
N ASP A 278 -5.64 10.60 30.97
CA ASP A 278 -4.56 11.49 30.50
C ASP A 278 -4.31 11.35 28.98
N MET A 279 -4.40 10.12 28.47
CA MET A 279 -4.28 9.83 27.04
C MET A 279 -5.48 10.38 26.27
N GLU A 280 -6.69 10.25 26.81
CA GLU A 280 -7.89 10.81 26.21
C GLU A 280 -7.79 12.35 26.11
N ASP A 281 -7.40 13.02 27.18
CA ASP A 281 -7.29 14.48 27.22
C ASP A 281 -6.26 14.98 26.19
N ARG A 282 -5.08 14.34 26.15
CA ARG A 282 -4.02 14.66 25.17
C ARG A 282 -4.48 14.42 23.74
N ALA A 283 -5.09 13.26 23.46
CA ALA A 283 -5.55 12.93 22.12
C ALA A 283 -6.64 13.89 21.65
N ASN A 284 -7.53 14.36 22.53
CA ASN A 284 -8.54 15.38 22.18
C ASN A 284 -7.91 16.72 21.77
N VAL A 285 -6.88 17.18 22.46
CA VAL A 285 -6.17 18.43 22.10
C VAL A 285 -5.54 18.32 20.72
N LEU A 286 -4.81 17.24 20.46
CA LEU A 286 -4.16 17.00 19.17
C LEU A 286 -5.16 16.79 18.04
N LEU A 287 -6.26 16.09 18.31
CA LEU A 287 -7.36 15.91 17.37
C LEU A 287 -7.95 17.25 16.90
N LYS A 288 -8.19 18.19 17.83
CA LYS A 288 -8.69 19.54 17.49
C LYS A 288 -7.70 20.35 16.66
N LYS A 289 -6.41 20.17 16.91
CA LYS A 289 -5.36 20.82 16.12
C LYS A 289 -5.29 20.26 14.70
N ALA A 290 -5.38 18.94 14.55
CA ALA A 290 -5.42 18.29 13.24
C ALA A 290 -6.66 18.73 12.44
N GLU A 291 -7.84 18.78 13.08
CA GLU A 291 -9.08 19.32 12.49
C GLU A 291 -8.85 20.75 11.96
N ALA A 292 -8.25 21.64 12.76
CA ALA A 292 -7.99 23.01 12.33
C ALA A 292 -7.13 23.09 11.04
N TYR A 293 -6.10 22.24 10.91
CA TYR A 293 -5.29 22.19 9.69
C TYR A 293 -6.03 21.59 8.49
N ILE A 294 -6.85 20.55 8.71
CA ILE A 294 -7.68 19.98 7.63
C ILE A 294 -8.69 21.02 7.15
N GLU A 295 -9.40 21.69 8.06
CA GLU A 295 -10.38 22.74 7.72
C GLU A 295 -9.73 23.95 7.04
N ALA A 296 -8.49 24.29 7.39
CA ALA A 296 -7.74 25.34 6.70
C ALA A 296 -7.41 25.01 5.23
N CYS A 297 -7.48 23.73 4.82
CA CYS A 297 -7.31 23.33 3.43
C CYS A 297 -8.60 23.48 2.61
N TYR A 298 -9.74 23.76 3.23
CA TYR A 298 -11.02 23.87 2.54
C TYR A 298 -11.14 25.16 1.74
N ASP A 299 -11.47 25.03 0.46
CA ASP A 299 -11.78 26.13 -0.44
C ASP A 299 -13.31 26.35 -0.45
N GLU A 300 -13.78 27.42 0.18
CA GLU A 300 -15.21 27.76 0.24
C GLU A 300 -15.81 28.11 -1.13
N GLU A 301 -15.02 28.68 -2.05
CA GLU A 301 -15.49 29.08 -3.38
C GLU A 301 -15.73 27.84 -4.25
N ARG A 302 -14.75 26.93 -4.26
CA ARG A 302 -14.83 25.67 -5.03
C ARG A 302 -15.54 24.54 -4.28
N LYS A 303 -15.78 24.68 -2.98
CA LYS A 303 -16.36 23.65 -2.09
C LYS A 303 -15.60 22.33 -2.10
N VAL A 304 -14.26 22.41 -2.00
CA VAL A 304 -13.35 21.27 -2.11
C VAL A 304 -12.16 21.45 -1.18
N TYR A 305 -11.60 20.37 -0.65
CA TYR A 305 -10.34 20.41 0.08
C TYR A 305 -9.15 20.35 -0.87
N GLN A 306 -8.21 21.26 -0.66
CA GLN A 306 -6.96 21.35 -1.42
C GLN A 306 -5.92 20.39 -0.86
N ASN A 307 -4.84 20.17 -1.60
CA ASN A 307 -3.81 19.20 -1.21
C ASN A 307 -3.02 19.60 0.06
N ALA A 308 -2.89 20.91 0.32
CA ALA A 308 -2.15 21.47 1.44
C ALA A 308 -2.61 22.91 1.73
N LEU A 309 -2.16 23.47 2.85
CA LEU A 309 -2.30 24.89 3.16
C LEU A 309 -1.63 25.75 2.07
N ASP A 310 -2.15 26.94 1.83
CA ASP A 310 -1.61 27.91 0.85
C ASP A 310 -1.46 27.37 -0.59
N SER A 311 -2.18 26.31 -0.95
CA SER A 311 -2.15 25.69 -2.27
C SER A 311 -3.53 25.64 -2.88
N ARG A 312 -3.64 25.94 -4.18
CA ARG A 312 -4.89 25.77 -4.95
C ARG A 312 -5.03 24.42 -5.64
N ASN A 313 -4.01 23.57 -5.53
CA ASN A 313 -3.96 22.29 -6.22
C ASN A 313 -4.88 21.26 -5.54
N LEU A 314 -5.54 20.44 -6.34
CA LEU A 314 -6.28 19.28 -5.87
C LEU A 314 -5.42 18.02 -5.93
N ASP A 315 -5.72 17.08 -5.05
CA ASP A 315 -5.00 15.82 -4.93
C ASP A 315 -5.96 14.68 -4.54
N ALA A 316 -5.82 13.53 -5.20
CA ALA A 316 -6.66 12.36 -5.01
C ALA A 316 -6.60 11.80 -3.59
N SER A 317 -5.50 12.05 -2.85
CA SER A 317 -5.38 11.67 -1.44
C SER A 317 -6.47 12.30 -0.56
N THR A 318 -7.06 13.42 -0.96
CA THR A 318 -8.18 14.06 -0.24
C THR A 318 -9.51 13.31 -0.42
N LEU A 319 -9.61 12.29 -1.29
CA LEU A 319 -10.73 11.33 -1.29
C LEU A 319 -10.80 10.59 0.05
N GLN A 320 -9.66 10.42 0.73
CA GLN A 320 -9.58 9.72 2.01
C GLN A 320 -10.33 10.46 3.12
N LEU A 321 -10.61 11.77 2.97
CA LEU A 321 -11.50 12.49 3.88
C LEU A 321 -12.91 11.88 3.91
N ILE A 322 -13.38 11.34 2.79
CA ILE A 322 -14.67 10.62 2.69
C ILE A 322 -14.50 9.19 3.19
N VAL A 323 -13.46 8.48 2.72
CA VAL A 323 -13.25 7.05 3.03
C VAL A 323 -13.01 6.81 4.53
N MET A 324 -12.35 7.75 5.21
CA MET A 324 -12.06 7.71 6.66
C MET A 324 -13.15 8.36 7.51
N ASP A 325 -14.30 8.72 6.93
CA ASP A 325 -15.45 9.31 7.64
C ASP A 325 -15.11 10.63 8.38
N TYR A 326 -14.13 11.39 7.88
CA TYR A 326 -13.90 12.76 8.33
C TYR A 326 -15.01 13.68 7.81
N LEU A 327 -15.34 13.53 6.52
CA LEU A 327 -16.56 14.08 5.93
C LEU A 327 -17.64 13.03 6.03
N ASP A 328 -18.75 13.37 6.68
CA ASP A 328 -19.97 12.55 6.63
C ASP A 328 -20.32 12.28 5.15
N PRO A 329 -20.30 11.02 4.69
CA PRO A 329 -20.57 10.67 3.29
C PRO A 329 -21.97 11.07 2.80
N LYS A 330 -22.90 11.37 3.72
CA LYS A 330 -24.25 11.86 3.39
C LYS A 330 -24.34 13.38 3.31
N SER A 331 -23.29 14.10 3.66
CA SER A 331 -23.27 15.56 3.66
C SER A 331 -23.11 16.13 2.26
N ASP A 332 -23.69 17.32 2.03
CA ASP A 332 -23.42 18.11 0.82
C ASP A 332 -21.94 18.44 0.66
N ARG A 333 -21.19 18.53 1.76
CA ARG A 333 -19.75 18.81 1.73
C ARG A 333 -18.97 17.66 1.10
N ALA A 334 -19.26 16.41 1.48
CA ALA A 334 -18.65 15.23 0.86
C ALA A 334 -19.03 15.13 -0.63
N ARG A 335 -20.30 15.38 -0.97
CA ARG A 335 -20.78 15.34 -2.35
C ARG A 335 -20.09 16.36 -3.24
N HIS A 336 -20.07 17.64 -2.86
CA HIS A 336 -19.41 18.69 -3.65
C HIS A 336 -17.90 18.46 -3.75
N HIS A 337 -17.26 18.00 -2.67
CA HIS A 337 -15.84 17.67 -2.68
C HIS A 337 -15.50 16.59 -3.71
N LEU A 338 -16.30 15.51 -3.74
CA LEU A 338 -16.14 14.43 -4.73
C LEU A 338 -16.36 14.94 -6.16
N GLU A 339 -17.44 15.68 -6.41
CA GLU A 339 -17.77 16.23 -7.74
C GLU A 339 -16.64 17.12 -8.30
N MET A 340 -16.00 17.91 -7.43
CA MET A 340 -14.89 18.76 -7.84
C MET A 340 -13.61 17.98 -8.11
N LEU A 341 -13.30 16.96 -7.31
CA LEU A 341 -12.18 16.06 -7.58
C LEU A 341 -12.39 15.29 -8.88
N GLU A 342 -13.61 14.84 -9.17
CA GLU A 342 -13.95 14.20 -10.43
C GLU A 342 -13.69 15.12 -11.61
N LYS A 343 -14.20 16.36 -11.55
CA LYS A 343 -14.03 17.33 -12.62
C LYS A 343 -12.56 17.61 -12.95
N GLU A 344 -11.70 17.68 -11.92
CA GLU A 344 -10.31 18.06 -12.08
C GLU A 344 -9.40 16.85 -12.37
N LEU A 345 -9.56 15.74 -11.64
CA LEU A 345 -8.57 14.65 -11.57
C LEU A 345 -9.02 13.36 -12.26
N LYS A 346 -10.32 13.18 -12.53
CA LYS A 346 -10.80 12.00 -13.26
C LYS A 346 -10.17 11.97 -14.65
N GLY A 347 -9.68 10.79 -14.99
CA GLY A 347 -9.16 10.45 -16.30
C GLY A 347 -10.20 9.77 -17.18
N GLU A 348 -9.77 9.36 -18.36
CA GLU A 348 -10.58 8.51 -19.23
C GLU A 348 -10.72 7.09 -18.68
N ASN A 349 -11.74 6.37 -19.13
CA ASN A 349 -11.93 4.94 -18.86
C ASN A 349 -11.95 4.54 -17.37
N GLY A 350 -12.28 5.48 -16.49
CA GLY A 350 -12.38 5.26 -15.04
C GLY A 350 -11.08 5.45 -14.27
N LEU A 351 -10.00 5.84 -14.96
CA LEU A 351 -8.72 6.14 -14.35
C LEU A 351 -8.76 7.47 -13.57
N PHE A 352 -7.76 7.68 -12.71
CA PHE A 352 -7.71 8.84 -11.83
C PHE A 352 -6.27 9.29 -11.58
N TYR A 353 -6.00 10.58 -11.74
CA TYR A 353 -4.66 11.14 -11.49
C TYR A 353 -4.43 11.37 -9.99
N ARG A 354 -3.20 11.17 -9.51
CA ARG A 354 -2.77 11.64 -8.18
C ARG A 354 -3.08 13.14 -8.05
N TYR A 355 -2.59 13.90 -9.02
CA TYR A 355 -2.74 15.34 -9.19
C TYR A 355 -2.37 15.71 -10.64
N LYS A 356 -2.73 16.92 -11.10
CA LYS A 356 -2.39 17.42 -12.45
C LYS A 356 -1.43 18.62 -12.46
N HIS A 357 -1.01 19.11 -11.29
CA HIS A 357 -0.02 20.18 -11.18
C HIS A 357 1.40 19.67 -11.48
N GLN A 358 2.33 20.59 -11.70
CA GLN A 358 3.73 20.26 -11.97
C GLN A 358 4.46 19.93 -10.66
N ASP A 359 5.14 18.79 -10.63
CA ASP A 359 6.00 18.33 -9.54
C ASP A 359 7.50 18.42 -9.93
N ASP A 360 8.37 17.83 -9.09
CA ASP A 360 9.83 17.75 -9.26
C ASP A 360 10.29 17.20 -10.62
N PHE A 361 9.43 16.45 -11.31
CA PHE A 361 9.70 15.71 -12.55
C PHE A 361 8.75 16.09 -13.70
N GLY A 362 7.90 17.11 -13.51
CA GLY A 362 6.96 17.58 -14.53
C GLY A 362 5.50 17.30 -14.20
N ARG A 363 4.62 17.34 -15.21
CA ARG A 363 3.22 16.92 -15.02
C ARG A 363 3.11 15.41 -15.15
N PRO A 364 2.37 14.72 -14.27
CA PRO A 364 2.08 13.30 -14.43
C PRO A 364 1.48 13.01 -15.81
N LYS A 365 1.99 11.97 -16.47
CA LYS A 365 1.48 11.49 -17.78
C LYS A 365 0.76 10.14 -17.68
N SER A 366 0.85 9.50 -16.53
CA SER A 366 0.16 8.27 -16.18
C SER A 366 -0.78 8.53 -15.01
N THR A 367 -1.78 7.66 -14.89
CA THR A 367 -2.70 7.63 -13.76
C THR A 367 -2.24 6.58 -12.77
N PHE A 368 -2.44 6.82 -11.47
CA PHE A 368 -2.07 5.86 -10.44
C PHE A 368 -3.31 5.05 -10.08
N LEU A 369 -3.25 3.75 -10.33
CA LEU A 369 -4.39 2.86 -10.21
C LEU A 369 -5.02 2.83 -8.80
N VAL A 370 -4.23 2.99 -7.74
CA VAL A 370 -4.77 3.10 -6.36
C VAL A 370 -5.71 4.30 -6.21
N CYS A 371 -5.44 5.43 -6.85
CA CYS A 371 -6.30 6.61 -6.79
C CYS A 371 -7.65 6.36 -7.48
N ALA A 372 -7.65 5.57 -8.56
CA ALA A 372 -8.88 5.16 -9.22
C ALA A 372 -9.72 4.23 -8.33
N PHE A 373 -9.07 3.33 -7.58
CA PHE A 373 -9.78 2.51 -6.60
C PHE A 373 -10.28 3.31 -5.39
N TRP A 374 -9.53 4.30 -4.90
CA TRP A 374 -10.03 5.23 -3.87
C TRP A 374 -11.25 6.01 -4.33
N TYR A 375 -11.30 6.35 -5.61
CA TYR A 375 -12.47 6.97 -6.21
C TYR A 375 -13.68 6.04 -6.21
N VAL A 376 -13.50 4.74 -6.54
CA VAL A 376 -14.54 3.71 -6.37
C VAL A 376 -15.01 3.61 -4.91
N GLU A 377 -14.09 3.59 -3.94
CA GLU A 377 -14.43 3.59 -2.51
C GLU A 377 -15.25 4.82 -2.12
N ALA A 378 -14.83 6.01 -2.55
CA ALA A 378 -15.52 7.26 -2.27
C ALA A 378 -16.93 7.28 -2.87
N LEU A 379 -17.09 6.83 -4.12
CA LEU A 379 -18.40 6.66 -4.78
C LEU A 379 -19.32 5.74 -3.97
N ALA A 380 -18.81 4.58 -3.54
CA ALA A 380 -19.57 3.65 -2.71
C ALA A 380 -19.96 4.27 -1.36
N CYS A 381 -19.06 5.03 -0.72
CA CYS A 381 -19.31 5.71 0.55
C CYS A 381 -20.46 6.72 0.45
N VAL A 382 -20.44 7.58 -0.58
CA VAL A 382 -21.49 8.60 -0.82
C VAL A 382 -22.78 8.02 -1.43
N GLY A 383 -22.85 6.71 -1.66
CA GLY A 383 -24.05 6.02 -2.14
C GLY A 383 -24.21 5.96 -3.67
N ARG A 384 -23.20 6.37 -4.45
CA ARG A 384 -23.15 6.20 -5.91
C ARG A 384 -22.70 4.77 -6.28
N VAL A 385 -23.45 3.78 -5.81
CA VAL A 385 -23.05 2.35 -5.83
C VAL A 385 -22.97 1.76 -7.23
N GLU A 386 -23.95 2.03 -8.10
CA GLU A 386 -23.92 1.51 -9.48
C GLU A 386 -22.75 2.10 -10.29
N GLU A 387 -22.47 3.39 -10.12
CA GLU A 387 -21.31 4.02 -10.76
C GLU A 387 -20.00 3.45 -10.22
N ALA A 388 -19.88 3.25 -8.90
CA ALA A 388 -18.72 2.59 -8.31
C ALA A 388 -18.48 1.21 -8.92
N LYS A 389 -19.55 0.44 -9.15
CA LYS A 389 -19.49 -0.87 -9.81
C LYS A 389 -19.02 -0.77 -11.25
N GLU A 390 -19.60 0.14 -12.05
CA GLU A 390 -19.20 0.34 -13.44
C GLU A 390 -17.72 0.75 -13.57
N ILE A 391 -17.25 1.66 -12.71
CA ILE A 391 -15.84 2.08 -12.70
C ILE A 391 -14.95 0.91 -12.26
N LEU A 392 -15.32 0.17 -11.21
CA LEU A 392 -14.56 -1.01 -10.79
C LEU A 392 -14.39 -2.01 -11.94
N GLU A 393 -15.49 -2.37 -12.62
CA GLU A 393 -15.46 -3.34 -13.73
C GLU A 393 -14.55 -2.89 -14.88
N ARG A 394 -14.49 -1.57 -15.16
CA ARG A 394 -13.51 -1.02 -16.11
C ARG A 394 -12.09 -1.18 -15.59
N LEU A 395 -11.84 -0.84 -14.33
CA LEU A 395 -10.50 -0.95 -13.74
C LEU A 395 -9.97 -2.39 -13.76
N LEU A 396 -10.84 -3.39 -13.57
CA LEU A 396 -10.45 -4.80 -13.63
C LEU A 396 -9.89 -5.21 -15.01
N THR A 397 -10.29 -4.54 -16.08
CA THR A 397 -9.80 -4.82 -17.44
C THR A 397 -8.33 -4.46 -17.66
N TYR A 398 -7.75 -3.62 -16.80
CA TYR A 398 -6.32 -3.28 -16.86
C TYR A 398 -5.41 -4.35 -16.24
N SER A 399 -5.96 -5.34 -15.52
CA SER A 399 -5.15 -6.44 -15.02
C SER A 399 -4.55 -7.26 -16.17
N ASN A 400 -3.38 -7.84 -15.94
CA ASN A 400 -2.81 -8.75 -16.92
C ASN A 400 -3.54 -10.12 -16.88
N HIS A 401 -3.14 -11.05 -17.74
CA HIS A 401 -3.71 -12.41 -17.80
C HIS A 401 -3.61 -13.22 -16.48
N LEU A 402 -2.81 -12.79 -15.50
CA LEU A 402 -2.71 -13.38 -14.17
C LEU A 402 -3.60 -12.67 -13.12
N GLY A 403 -4.30 -11.61 -13.51
CA GLY A 403 -5.08 -10.75 -12.61
C GLY A 403 -4.22 -9.79 -11.79
N LEU A 404 -3.03 -9.43 -12.27
CA LEU A 404 -2.07 -8.58 -11.57
C LEU A 404 -2.06 -7.14 -12.10
N PHE A 405 -1.82 -6.20 -11.19
CA PHE A 405 -1.75 -4.77 -11.46
C PHE A 405 -0.37 -4.18 -11.15
N SER A 406 0.04 -3.18 -11.92
CA SER A 406 1.18 -2.30 -11.69
C SER A 406 0.76 -1.04 -10.93
N GLU A 407 1.72 -0.14 -10.70
CA GLU A 407 1.48 1.20 -10.14
C GLU A 407 0.54 2.02 -11.00
N ASP A 408 0.95 2.19 -12.26
CA ASP A 408 0.43 3.17 -13.18
C ASP A 408 -0.29 2.49 -14.34
N VAL A 409 -1.30 3.18 -14.85
CA VAL A 409 -1.93 2.86 -16.14
C VAL A 409 -1.97 4.12 -16.99
N THR A 410 -1.56 4.00 -18.25
CA THR A 410 -1.66 5.11 -19.20
C THR A 410 -3.04 5.19 -19.83
N GLU A 411 -3.56 6.40 -19.97
CA GLU A 411 -4.91 6.61 -20.51
C GLU A 411 -5.01 6.30 -22.01
N ASP A 412 -3.90 6.46 -22.74
CA ASP A 412 -3.84 6.39 -24.20
C ASP A 412 -4.16 4.99 -24.74
N ASN A 413 -3.64 3.95 -24.08
CA ASN A 413 -3.74 2.57 -24.54
C ASN A 413 -3.97 1.55 -23.41
N GLY A 414 -4.05 1.99 -22.15
CA GLY A 414 -4.29 1.11 -21.01
C GLY A 414 -3.08 0.26 -20.59
N SER A 415 -1.87 0.61 -21.03
CA SER A 415 -0.66 -0.13 -20.64
C SER A 415 -0.35 0.07 -19.16
N GLN A 416 0.09 -1.03 -18.54
CA GLN A 416 0.58 -1.06 -17.17
C GLN A 416 2.05 -0.60 -17.10
N TRP A 417 2.33 0.32 -16.18
CA TRP A 417 3.66 0.91 -15.93
C TRP A 417 3.95 1.03 -14.43
N GLY A 418 5.20 1.40 -14.10
CA GLY A 418 5.69 1.44 -12.72
C GLY A 418 5.92 0.05 -12.15
N ASN A 419 6.10 -0.02 -10.82
CA ASN A 419 6.45 -1.27 -10.16
C ASN A 419 5.33 -2.33 -10.22
N PHE A 420 5.71 -3.62 -10.18
CA PHE A 420 4.81 -4.73 -10.50
C PHE A 420 5.17 -6.05 -9.78
N PRO A 421 4.17 -6.84 -9.34
CA PRO A 421 2.83 -6.39 -9.01
C PRO A 421 2.89 -5.36 -7.88
N GLN A 422 2.06 -4.33 -7.96
CA GLN A 422 2.04 -3.25 -6.98
C GLN A 422 1.11 -3.61 -5.81
N ALA A 423 1.62 -3.67 -4.59
CA ALA A 423 0.81 -3.97 -3.41
C ALA A 423 -0.34 -2.95 -3.27
N TYR A 424 -0.05 -1.66 -3.44
CA TYR A 424 -1.05 -0.60 -3.22
C TYR A 424 -2.24 -0.66 -4.19
N SER A 425 -1.99 -1.01 -5.46
CA SER A 425 -3.06 -1.21 -6.45
C SER A 425 -3.95 -2.40 -6.09
N HIS A 426 -3.37 -3.50 -5.60
CA HIS A 426 -4.12 -4.66 -5.13
C HIS A 426 -4.90 -4.37 -3.83
N VAL A 427 -4.37 -3.51 -2.96
CA VAL A 427 -5.12 -3.01 -1.79
C VAL A 427 -6.34 -2.19 -2.23
N GLY A 428 -6.14 -1.27 -3.18
CA GLY A 428 -7.23 -0.45 -3.72
C GLY A 428 -8.40 -1.31 -4.19
N LEU A 429 -8.11 -2.37 -4.96
CA LEU A 429 -9.13 -3.34 -5.39
C LEU A 429 -9.85 -3.98 -4.21
N MET A 430 -9.10 -4.52 -3.25
CA MET A 430 -9.70 -5.23 -2.10
C MET A 430 -10.60 -4.31 -1.28
N ASN A 431 -10.16 -3.09 -1.00
CA ASN A 431 -10.94 -2.13 -0.23
C ASN A 431 -12.17 -1.63 -1.00
N ALA A 432 -12.04 -1.36 -2.29
CA ALA A 432 -13.16 -1.00 -3.16
C ALA A 432 -14.24 -2.11 -3.20
N VAL A 433 -13.84 -3.36 -3.40
CA VAL A 433 -14.75 -4.51 -3.38
C VAL A 433 -15.40 -4.67 -2.01
N TYR A 434 -14.63 -4.52 -0.91
CA TYR A 434 -15.16 -4.60 0.44
C TYR A 434 -16.24 -3.54 0.70
N ARG A 435 -16.00 -2.28 0.32
CA ARG A 435 -16.98 -1.19 0.46
C ARG A 435 -18.24 -1.44 -0.37
N LEU A 436 -18.10 -1.93 -1.59
CA LEU A 436 -19.23 -2.32 -2.44
C LEU A 436 -20.02 -3.47 -1.84
N ALA A 437 -19.35 -4.51 -1.34
CA ALA A 437 -19.99 -5.66 -0.73
C ALA A 437 -20.87 -5.25 0.47
N ILE A 438 -20.37 -4.35 1.34
CA ILE A 438 -21.15 -3.79 2.45
C ILE A 438 -22.37 -3.01 1.96
N LYS A 439 -22.26 -2.26 0.86
CA LYS A 439 -23.37 -1.45 0.35
C LYS A 439 -24.44 -2.29 -0.34
N LEU A 440 -24.03 -3.38 -0.97
CA LEU A 440 -24.94 -4.29 -1.65
C LEU A 440 -25.64 -5.20 -0.65
N ASP A 441 -24.92 -5.73 0.34
CA ASP A 441 -25.37 -6.60 1.45
C ASP A 441 -26.71 -7.32 1.19
N LYS A 442 -26.70 -8.15 0.13
CA LYS A 442 -27.83 -9.01 -0.22
C LYS A 442 -27.58 -10.40 0.35
N PRO A 443 -28.65 -11.15 0.70
CA PRO A 443 -28.52 -12.56 1.03
C PRO A 443 -27.76 -13.31 -0.08
N ILE A 444 -26.90 -14.27 0.31
CA ILE A 444 -25.94 -14.96 -0.57
C ILE A 444 -26.59 -15.68 -1.78
N PHE A 445 -27.90 -15.92 -1.74
CA PHE A 445 -28.67 -16.59 -2.79
C PHE A 445 -29.36 -15.64 -3.79
N HIS A 446 -29.20 -14.32 -3.63
CA HIS A 446 -29.62 -13.30 -4.59
C HIS A 446 -28.47 -12.90 -5.50
#